data_AF-A0A5J4U660-F1
#
_entry.id   AF-A0A5J4U660-F1
#
_cell.length_a   1.000
_cell.length_b   1.000
_cell.length_c   1.000
_cell.angle_alpha   90.00
_cell.angle_beta   90.00
_cell.angle_gamma   90.00
#
_symmetry.space_group_name_H-M   'P 1'
#
loop_
_entity.id
_entity.type
_entity.pdbx_description
1 polymer ?
#
loop_
_entity_poly.entity_id
_entity_poly.type
_entity_poly.pdbx_seq_one_letter_code
_entity_poly.pdbx_strand_id
1 'polypeptide(L)'
;MDKAPSKSKKGAAVAGSKGQENGYIKDPTKLYSCEQGEDISFLELARAVDETETESKRLQNIQTLSNFLRVVIIKSPDSLTDVLYLCSDMISPNYEGDKLGVSDEILKECIVQFTGMKKPDIVKRLKDLGDLGAIAMEKKSTQKTLVKAKPLTCKNVLEGFRLLSTKSERNQKIGIIMNMMSSCTGVEVKFLFRRLQGKLRSHLGFKTLLSALAHASVINPPDGSVPIQFNLSEARNLVEHAWEMRGNLDMIVAALRKGGIRNLETECNFAVGLPIQAMLAKPCNSATQVLARMRTFGNRFTCEYKYDGLRAQFHFPLGSISNETSSSSSQSSSSQSSSQSSSSQSSSSSSQSSSSQSSSSLKTQRLCSKGKFIIDLPPIARRSKQTMQTCTLTSFTDA
;
A
#
# COMPACT_ATOMS: atom_id res chain seq x y z
N MET A 1 -50.90 24.18 -5.19
CA MET A 1 -51.46 22.82 -5.25
C MET A 1 -50.32 21.87 -5.60
N ASP A 2 -49.70 21.37 -4.53
CA ASP A 2 -48.44 20.66 -4.52
C ASP A 2 -48.56 19.25 -5.10
N LYS A 3 -47.64 18.89 -6.02
CA LYS A 3 -47.41 17.51 -6.46
C LYS A 3 -46.19 16.96 -5.72
N ALA A 4 -46.45 15.98 -4.88
CA ALA A 4 -45.47 15.27 -4.05
C ALA A 4 -44.39 14.56 -4.88
N PRO A 5 -43.15 14.45 -4.36
CA PRO A 5 -42.06 13.72 -5.02
C PRO A 5 -42.19 12.20 -4.81
N SER A 6 -41.97 11.45 -5.89
CA SER A 6 -41.96 9.99 -5.96
C SER A 6 -40.84 9.39 -5.11
N LYS A 7 -41.19 8.51 -4.17
CA LYS A 7 -40.25 7.76 -3.33
C LYS A 7 -39.42 6.78 -4.17
N SER A 8 -38.10 6.97 -4.18
CA SER A 8 -37.14 5.96 -4.64
C SER A 8 -37.10 4.79 -3.64
N LYS A 9 -37.10 3.56 -4.14
CA LYS A 9 -36.97 2.34 -3.34
C LYS A 9 -35.59 2.35 -2.65
N LYS A 10 -35.60 2.55 -1.33
CA LYS A 10 -34.43 2.32 -0.46
C LYS A 10 -33.97 0.87 -0.63
N GLY A 11 -32.66 0.69 -0.81
CA GLY A 11 -31.99 -0.62 -0.76
C GLY A 11 -32.31 -1.35 0.54
N ALA A 12 -32.32 -2.67 0.46
CA ALA A 12 -32.62 -3.56 1.58
C ALA A 12 -31.74 -3.22 2.80
N ALA A 13 -32.38 -2.72 3.86
CA ALA A 13 -31.79 -2.70 5.18
C ALA A 13 -31.59 -4.16 5.62
N VAL A 14 -30.35 -4.53 5.92
CA VAL A 14 -30.05 -5.84 6.50
C VAL A 14 -30.77 -5.96 7.84
N ALA A 15 -31.41 -7.11 8.01
CA ALA A 15 -32.36 -7.42 9.06
C ALA A 15 -31.77 -7.36 10.48
N GLY A 16 -32.54 -6.76 11.40
CA GLY A 16 -32.87 -7.31 12.72
C GLY A 16 -31.75 -7.51 13.75
N SER A 17 -31.90 -6.83 14.89
CA SER A 17 -31.15 -6.95 16.15
C SER A 17 -31.21 -8.33 16.86
N LYS A 18 -31.46 -9.43 16.15
CA LYS A 18 -31.45 -10.79 16.70
C LYS A 18 -30.21 -11.53 16.22
N GLY A 19 -29.27 -11.82 17.12
CA GLY A 19 -28.08 -12.63 16.83
C GLY A 19 -26.73 -11.88 16.86
N GLN A 20 -26.68 -10.70 17.51
CA GLN A 20 -25.42 -10.00 17.77
C GLN A 20 -24.90 -10.30 19.18
N GLU A 21 -23.59 -10.47 19.32
CA GLU A 21 -22.89 -10.58 20.59
C GLU A 21 -21.75 -9.56 20.60
N ASN A 22 -21.77 -8.62 21.55
CA ASN A 22 -20.84 -7.49 21.62
C ASN A 22 -20.72 -6.66 20.32
N GLY A 23 -21.83 -6.59 19.56
CA GLY A 23 -21.91 -5.89 18.26
C GLY A 23 -21.34 -6.65 17.07
N TYR A 24 -20.90 -7.90 17.26
CA TYR A 24 -20.51 -8.81 16.18
C TYR A 24 -21.64 -9.77 15.85
N ILE A 25 -21.77 -10.12 14.59
CA ILE A 25 -22.82 -11.03 14.12
C ILE A 25 -22.35 -12.46 14.41
N LYS A 26 -23.17 -13.28 15.09
CA LYS A 26 -22.76 -14.64 15.48
C LYS A 26 -22.30 -15.47 14.29
N ASP A 27 -23.10 -15.48 13.23
CA ASP A 27 -22.79 -16.16 11.96
C ASP A 27 -22.74 -15.14 10.82
N PRO A 28 -21.56 -14.60 10.48
CA PRO A 28 -21.44 -13.59 9.43
C PRO A 28 -21.53 -14.21 8.02
N THR A 29 -21.45 -15.53 7.88
CA THR A 29 -21.39 -16.21 6.57
C THR A 29 -22.66 -16.00 5.72
N LYS A 30 -23.77 -15.61 6.36
CA LYS A 30 -25.05 -15.31 5.70
C LYS A 30 -25.16 -13.88 5.19
N LEU A 31 -24.22 -13.00 5.53
CA LEU A 31 -24.24 -11.58 5.13
C LEU A 31 -23.81 -11.37 3.67
N TYR A 32 -23.01 -12.30 3.16
CA TYR A 32 -22.39 -12.22 1.84
C TYR A 32 -22.62 -13.53 1.08
N SER A 33 -22.75 -13.41 -0.23
CA SER A 33 -23.17 -14.47 -1.15
C SER A 33 -22.02 -15.36 -1.65
N CYS A 34 -20.79 -15.17 -1.19
CA CYS A 34 -19.64 -16.00 -1.56
C CYS A 34 -19.81 -17.48 -1.18
N GLU A 35 -19.36 -18.37 -2.06
CA GLU A 35 -19.25 -19.80 -1.81
C GLU A 35 -17.90 -20.17 -1.20
N GLN A 36 -17.80 -21.37 -0.62
CA GLN A 36 -16.57 -21.84 0.03
C GLN A 36 -15.48 -22.12 -1.02
N GLY A 37 -14.29 -21.55 -0.84
CA GLY A 37 -13.13 -21.77 -1.72
C GLY A 37 -13.09 -20.89 -2.96
N GLU A 38 -14.12 -20.08 -3.21
CA GLU A 38 -14.12 -19.11 -4.32
C GLU A 38 -13.46 -17.78 -3.92
N ASP A 39 -12.87 -17.08 -4.89
CA ASP A 39 -12.33 -15.74 -4.68
C ASP A 39 -13.45 -14.77 -4.27
N ILE A 40 -13.17 -13.87 -3.31
CA ILE A 40 -14.16 -12.90 -2.85
C ILE A 40 -14.54 -11.93 -3.97
N SER A 41 -15.84 -11.78 -4.21
CA SER A 41 -16.34 -10.83 -5.20
C SER A 41 -16.01 -9.39 -4.81
N PHE A 42 -15.58 -8.59 -5.78
CA PHE A 42 -15.30 -7.17 -5.57
C PHE A 42 -16.55 -6.39 -5.14
N LEU A 43 -17.75 -6.82 -5.56
CA LEU A 43 -19.02 -6.24 -5.15
C LEU A 43 -19.26 -6.36 -3.64
N GLU A 44 -18.90 -7.49 -3.04
CA GLU A 44 -19.09 -7.72 -1.60
C GLU A 44 -18.20 -6.80 -0.79
N LEU A 45 -16.93 -6.69 -1.18
CA LEU A 45 -16.01 -5.72 -0.60
C LEU A 45 -16.52 -4.29 -0.77
N ALA A 46 -16.94 -3.91 -1.99
CA ALA A 46 -17.42 -2.56 -2.26
C ALA A 46 -18.65 -2.20 -1.42
N ARG A 47 -19.57 -3.17 -1.19
CA ARG A 47 -20.73 -2.99 -0.29
C ARG A 47 -20.31 -2.83 1.16
N ALA A 48 -19.39 -3.66 1.65
CA ALA A 48 -18.88 -3.54 3.02
C ALA A 48 -18.24 -2.17 3.25
N VAL A 49 -17.45 -1.66 2.29
CA VAL A 49 -16.86 -0.32 2.42
C VAL A 49 -17.90 0.79 2.30
N ASP A 50 -18.88 0.66 1.40
CA ASP A 50 -19.99 1.61 1.26
C ASP A 50 -20.79 1.77 2.55
N GLU A 51 -21.04 0.67 3.27
CA GLU A 51 -21.70 0.68 4.58
C GLU A 51 -20.91 1.54 5.59
N THR A 52 -19.58 1.39 5.62
CA THR A 52 -18.71 2.18 6.53
C THR A 52 -18.60 3.66 6.14
N GLU A 53 -18.98 4.05 4.93
CA GLU A 53 -19.05 5.46 4.52
C GLU A 53 -20.26 6.15 5.17
N THR A 54 -21.37 5.43 5.33
CA THR A 54 -22.59 5.98 5.93
C THR A 54 -22.55 6.05 7.46
N GLU A 55 -21.64 5.29 8.09
CA GLU A 55 -21.49 5.25 9.54
C GLU A 55 -20.30 6.10 10.01
N SER A 56 -20.58 7.01 10.95
CA SER A 56 -19.61 7.95 11.52
C SER A 56 -18.85 7.38 12.72
N LYS A 57 -19.42 6.40 13.42
CA LYS A 57 -18.83 5.83 14.63
C LYS A 57 -17.75 4.81 14.25
N ARG A 58 -16.49 5.15 14.57
CA ARG A 58 -15.32 4.29 14.34
C ARG A 58 -15.50 2.85 14.84
N LEU A 59 -16.09 2.65 16.03
CA LEU A 59 -16.29 1.31 16.59
C LEU A 59 -17.23 0.45 15.74
N GLN A 60 -18.30 1.05 15.21
CA GLN A 60 -19.22 0.34 14.31
C GLN A 60 -18.56 0.03 12.97
N ASN A 61 -17.75 0.95 12.44
CA ASN A 61 -16.95 0.67 11.24
C ASN A 61 -15.96 -0.49 11.43
N ILE A 62 -15.34 -0.60 12.63
CA ILE A 62 -14.50 -1.76 12.97
C ILE A 62 -15.34 -3.04 12.99
N GLN A 63 -16.55 -3.02 13.56
CA GLN A 63 -17.44 -4.19 13.62
C GLN A 63 -17.91 -4.62 12.23
N THR A 64 -18.38 -3.70 11.39
CA THR A 64 -18.80 -3.98 10.01
C THR A 64 -17.67 -4.62 9.22
N LEU A 65 -16.49 -4.00 9.21
CA LEU A 65 -15.34 -4.53 8.48
C LEU A 65 -14.84 -5.85 9.09
N SER A 66 -14.86 -6.00 10.41
CA SER A 66 -14.47 -7.25 11.08
C SER A 66 -15.42 -8.39 10.70
N ASN A 67 -16.74 -8.14 10.64
CA ASN A 67 -17.70 -9.14 10.18
C ASN A 67 -17.43 -9.56 8.74
N PHE A 68 -17.11 -8.62 7.84
CA PHE A 68 -16.72 -8.95 6.47
C PHE A 68 -15.44 -9.79 6.44
N LEU A 69 -14.36 -9.36 7.13
CA LEU A 69 -13.10 -10.10 7.19
C LEU A 69 -13.24 -11.50 7.78
N ARG A 70 -14.15 -11.70 8.75
CA ARG A 70 -14.49 -13.03 9.27
C ARG A 70 -15.06 -13.93 8.19
N VAL A 71 -15.93 -13.40 7.32
CA VAL A 71 -16.43 -14.18 6.17
C VAL A 71 -15.30 -14.54 5.21
N VAL A 72 -14.39 -13.60 4.94
CA VAL A 72 -13.21 -13.87 4.09
C VAL A 72 -12.36 -14.98 4.71
N ILE A 73 -12.06 -14.91 6.01
CA ILE A 73 -11.29 -15.95 6.71
C ILE A 73 -11.97 -17.33 6.61
N ILE A 74 -13.29 -17.39 6.81
CA ILE A 74 -14.02 -18.65 6.80
C ILE A 74 -14.13 -19.24 5.39
N LYS A 75 -14.53 -18.41 4.41
CA LYS A 75 -14.93 -18.89 3.09
C LYS A 75 -13.82 -18.83 2.05
N SER A 76 -12.94 -17.84 2.12
CA SER A 76 -11.93 -17.56 1.10
C SER A 76 -10.63 -17.02 1.72
N PRO A 77 -9.94 -17.83 2.54
CA PRO A 77 -8.75 -17.38 3.28
C PRO A 77 -7.62 -16.91 2.35
N ASP A 78 -7.56 -17.42 1.12
CA ASP A 78 -6.57 -17.01 0.12
C ASP A 78 -6.81 -15.59 -0.40
N SER A 79 -8.06 -15.10 -0.40
CA SER A 79 -8.41 -13.73 -0.77
C SER A 79 -8.13 -12.69 0.33
N LEU A 80 -7.76 -13.12 1.54
CA LEU A 80 -7.62 -12.21 2.69
C LEU A 80 -6.60 -11.10 2.43
N THR A 81 -5.44 -11.44 1.89
CA THR A 81 -4.40 -10.48 1.57
C THR A 81 -4.87 -9.47 0.52
N ASP A 82 -5.54 -9.96 -0.53
CA ASP A 82 -6.06 -9.10 -1.61
C ASP A 82 -7.07 -8.10 -1.08
N VAL A 83 -7.99 -8.57 -0.23
CA VAL A 83 -8.99 -7.74 0.45
C VAL A 83 -8.33 -6.67 1.31
N LEU A 84 -7.33 -7.03 2.11
CA LEU A 84 -6.62 -6.07 2.97
C LEU A 84 -5.90 -4.99 2.15
N TYR A 85 -5.25 -5.37 1.05
CA TYR A 85 -4.63 -4.39 0.14
C TYR A 85 -5.68 -3.46 -0.47
N LEU A 86 -6.81 -3.99 -0.94
CA LEU A 86 -7.88 -3.17 -1.51
C LEU A 86 -8.59 -2.27 -0.49
N CYS A 87 -8.70 -2.68 0.77
CA CYS A 87 -9.18 -1.83 1.88
C CYS A 87 -8.15 -0.77 2.32
N SER A 88 -6.88 -0.97 1.96
CA SER A 88 -5.81 -0.01 2.17
C SER A 88 -5.59 0.85 0.92
N ASP A 89 -4.70 1.84 1.01
CA ASP A 89 -4.27 2.59 -0.18
C ASP A 89 -3.05 1.98 -0.89
N MET A 90 -2.66 0.75 -0.51
CA MET A 90 -1.47 0.04 -1.00
C MET A 90 -1.84 -1.07 -1.99
N ILE A 91 -0.88 -1.48 -2.82
CA ILE A 91 -0.99 -2.62 -3.75
C ILE A 91 0.15 -3.65 -3.58
N SER A 92 1.14 -3.25 -2.81
CA SER A 92 2.35 -3.98 -2.41
C SER A 92 2.90 -3.31 -1.13
N PRO A 93 3.90 -3.89 -0.45
CA PRO A 93 4.56 -3.27 0.68
C PRO A 93 5.12 -1.88 0.35
N ASN A 94 4.97 -0.92 1.27
CA ASN A 94 5.31 0.49 1.01
C ASN A 94 6.77 0.73 0.58
N TYR A 95 7.68 -0.15 0.99
CA TYR A 95 9.10 -0.05 0.68
C TYR A 95 9.48 -0.56 -0.72
N GLU A 96 8.57 -1.20 -1.43
CA GLU A 96 8.75 -1.59 -2.84
C GLU A 96 8.50 -0.39 -3.78
N GLY A 97 7.76 0.62 -3.32
CA GLY A 97 7.62 1.91 -4.00
C GLY A 97 6.68 1.89 -5.22
N ASP A 98 5.87 0.85 -5.38
CA ASP A 98 4.91 0.76 -6.48
C ASP A 98 3.87 1.88 -6.44
N LYS A 99 3.72 2.57 -7.57
CA LYS A 99 2.72 3.61 -7.76
C LYS A 99 1.84 3.23 -8.94
N LEU A 100 0.52 3.33 -8.77
CA LEU A 100 -0.44 3.14 -9.86
C LEU A 100 -0.15 4.06 -11.05
N GLY A 101 0.34 5.27 -10.78
CA GLY A 101 0.63 6.29 -11.79
C GLY A 101 -0.60 6.65 -12.62
N VAL A 102 -1.77 6.74 -11.97
CA VAL A 102 -3.04 7.13 -12.56
C VAL A 102 -3.39 8.54 -12.09
N SER A 103 -3.57 9.47 -13.03
CA SER A 103 -4.00 10.83 -12.73
C SER A 103 -5.51 11.02 -12.93
N ASP A 104 -6.07 12.08 -12.36
CA ASP A 104 -7.48 12.43 -12.55
C ASP A 104 -7.83 12.64 -14.03
N GLU A 105 -6.87 13.06 -14.86
CA GLU A 105 -7.05 13.23 -16.31
C GLU A 105 -7.27 11.89 -17.01
N ILE A 106 -6.54 10.84 -16.61
CA ILE A 106 -6.74 9.48 -17.13
C ILE A 106 -8.14 8.99 -16.73
N LEU A 107 -8.55 9.23 -15.48
CA LEU A 107 -9.87 8.82 -14.99
C LEU A 107 -11.02 9.58 -15.66
N LYS A 108 -10.88 10.89 -15.87
CA LYS A 108 -11.85 11.70 -16.63
C LYS A 108 -11.96 11.20 -18.07
N GLU A 109 -10.84 10.87 -18.71
CA GLU A 109 -10.81 10.29 -20.04
C GLU A 109 -11.49 8.92 -20.10
N CYS A 110 -11.32 8.10 -19.05
CA CYS A 110 -12.07 6.86 -18.93
C CYS A 110 -13.58 7.09 -18.83
N ILE A 111 -14.01 8.09 -18.05
CA ILE A 111 -15.45 8.44 -17.97
C ILE A 111 -15.97 8.89 -19.34
N VAL A 112 -15.23 9.73 -20.08
CA VAL A 112 -15.63 10.15 -21.43
C VAL A 112 -15.84 8.95 -22.36
N GLN A 113 -14.84 8.08 -22.44
CA GLN A 113 -14.87 6.93 -23.35
C GLN A 113 -15.97 5.93 -22.98
N PHE A 114 -16.22 5.72 -21.69
CA PHE A 114 -17.22 4.77 -21.23
C PHE A 114 -18.64 5.33 -21.33
N THR A 115 -18.85 6.59 -20.89
CA THR A 115 -20.18 7.17 -20.72
C THR A 115 -20.64 8.04 -21.89
N GLY A 116 -19.73 8.43 -22.79
CA GLY A 116 -19.99 9.41 -23.85
C GLY A 116 -20.13 10.86 -23.36
N MET A 117 -19.93 11.13 -22.07
CA MET A 117 -19.98 12.50 -21.54
C MET A 117 -18.90 13.39 -22.14
N LYS A 118 -19.20 14.69 -22.30
CA LYS A 118 -18.20 15.68 -22.68
C LYS A 118 -17.33 16.05 -21.47
N LYS A 119 -16.03 16.25 -21.68
CA LYS A 119 -15.08 16.67 -20.62
C LYS A 119 -15.54 17.88 -19.79
N PRO A 120 -16.11 18.96 -20.37
CA PRO A 120 -16.58 20.11 -19.61
C PRO A 120 -17.69 19.76 -18.62
N ASP A 121 -18.59 18.86 -18.98
CA ASP A 121 -19.70 18.43 -18.12
C ASP A 121 -19.18 17.63 -16.92
N ILE A 122 -18.16 16.79 -17.12
CA ILE A 122 -17.48 16.06 -16.04
C ILE A 122 -16.81 17.05 -15.08
N VAL A 123 -16.12 18.07 -15.59
CA VAL A 123 -15.47 19.10 -14.76
C VAL A 123 -16.50 19.89 -13.96
N LYS A 124 -17.62 20.28 -14.58
CA LYS A 124 -18.73 20.95 -13.88
C LYS A 124 -19.29 20.06 -12.77
N ARG A 125 -19.63 18.81 -13.09
CA ARG A 125 -20.17 17.85 -12.13
C ARG A 125 -19.20 17.53 -10.99
N LEU A 126 -17.90 17.53 -11.25
CA LEU A 126 -16.86 17.34 -10.24
C LEU A 126 -16.80 18.52 -9.25
N LYS A 127 -17.11 19.75 -9.68
CA LYS A 127 -17.24 20.89 -8.75
C LYS A 127 -18.43 20.72 -7.80
N ASP A 128 -19.53 20.15 -8.30
CA ASP A 128 -20.76 19.96 -7.52
C ASP A 128 -20.64 18.76 -6.56
N LEU A 129 -20.13 17.61 -7.04
CA LEU A 129 -20.09 16.35 -6.28
C LEU A 129 -18.76 16.09 -5.55
N GLY A 130 -17.64 16.64 -6.03
CA GLY A 130 -16.31 16.43 -5.43
C GLY A 130 -15.72 15.02 -5.59
N ASP A 131 -16.38 14.11 -6.32
CA ASP A 131 -15.99 12.70 -6.47
C ASP A 131 -16.19 12.16 -7.89
N LEU A 132 -15.09 11.75 -8.54
CA LEU A 132 -15.13 11.14 -9.88
C LEU A 132 -15.83 9.76 -9.86
N GLY A 133 -15.69 9.00 -8.78
CA GLY A 133 -16.31 7.68 -8.67
C GLY A 133 -17.83 7.76 -8.63
N ALA A 134 -18.38 8.76 -7.93
CA ALA A 134 -19.82 9.01 -7.89
C ALA A 134 -20.37 9.38 -9.28
N ILE A 135 -19.66 10.23 -10.03
CA ILE A 135 -20.02 10.61 -11.40
C ILE A 135 -20.04 9.39 -12.32
N ALA A 136 -18.98 8.56 -12.26
CA ALA A 136 -18.86 7.35 -13.05
C ALA A 136 -19.99 6.35 -12.75
N MET A 137 -20.31 6.15 -11.47
CA MET A 137 -21.39 5.28 -11.01
C MET A 137 -22.77 5.75 -11.50
N GLU A 138 -23.09 7.05 -11.32
CA GLU A 138 -24.36 7.65 -11.75
C GLU A 138 -24.59 7.37 -13.25
N LYS A 139 -23.57 7.58 -14.08
CA LYS A 139 -23.69 7.47 -15.53
C LYS A 139 -23.66 6.04 -16.05
N LYS A 140 -22.83 5.17 -15.47
CA LYS A 140 -22.84 3.75 -15.82
C LYS A 140 -24.19 3.11 -15.56
N SER A 141 -24.91 3.52 -14.51
CA SER A 141 -26.25 2.99 -14.21
C SER A 141 -27.30 3.24 -15.31
N THR A 142 -27.08 4.26 -16.16
CA THR A 142 -27.98 4.61 -17.27
C THR A 142 -27.68 3.78 -18.54
N GLN A 143 -26.47 3.23 -18.66
CA GLN A 143 -26.06 2.44 -19.81
C GLN A 143 -26.39 0.96 -19.59
N LYS A 144 -27.37 0.44 -20.33
CA LYS A 144 -27.68 -1.00 -20.35
C LYS A 144 -26.80 -1.69 -21.39
N THR A 145 -26.06 -2.73 -20.97
CA THR A 145 -25.33 -3.60 -21.89
C THR A 145 -26.18 -4.82 -22.25
N LEU A 146 -26.09 -5.29 -23.50
CA LEU A 146 -26.81 -6.49 -23.97
C LEU A 146 -26.27 -7.78 -23.34
N VAL A 147 -24.97 -7.83 -23.07
CA VAL A 147 -24.29 -8.96 -22.42
C VAL A 147 -23.74 -8.49 -21.09
N LYS A 148 -23.92 -9.31 -20.04
CA LYS A 148 -23.34 -9.07 -18.72
C LYS A 148 -21.94 -9.67 -18.69
N ALA A 149 -20.93 -8.84 -18.47
CA ALA A 149 -19.56 -9.31 -18.27
C ALA A 149 -19.43 -10.15 -16.99
N LYS A 150 -18.40 -10.99 -16.91
CA LYS A 150 -18.10 -11.79 -15.72
C LYS A 150 -17.84 -10.85 -14.53
N PRO A 151 -18.44 -11.08 -13.35
CA PRO A 151 -18.16 -10.27 -12.16
C PRO A 151 -16.68 -10.28 -11.78
N LEU A 152 -16.18 -9.16 -11.25
CA LEU A 152 -14.80 -9.08 -10.76
C LEU A 152 -14.67 -9.69 -9.37
N THR A 153 -13.52 -10.31 -9.14
CA THR A 153 -13.04 -10.70 -7.80
C THR A 153 -12.05 -9.68 -7.26
N CYS A 154 -11.84 -9.67 -5.95
CA CYS A 154 -10.83 -8.83 -5.30
C CYS A 154 -9.44 -9.10 -5.88
N LYS A 155 -9.12 -10.37 -6.12
CA LYS A 155 -7.89 -10.81 -6.77
C LYS A 155 -7.70 -10.16 -8.14
N ASN A 156 -8.71 -10.23 -9.03
CA ASN A 156 -8.62 -9.64 -10.36
C ASN A 156 -8.41 -8.12 -10.32
N VAL A 157 -9.04 -7.43 -9.36
CA VAL A 157 -8.86 -5.98 -9.20
C VAL A 157 -7.44 -5.65 -8.72
N LEU A 158 -6.91 -6.38 -7.74
CA LEU A 158 -5.56 -6.14 -7.24
C LEU A 158 -4.50 -6.47 -8.30
N GLU A 159 -4.68 -7.56 -9.06
CA GLU A 159 -3.84 -7.88 -10.22
C GLU A 159 -3.89 -6.78 -11.28
N GLY A 160 -5.07 -6.23 -11.57
CA GLY A 160 -5.22 -5.10 -12.47
C GLY A 160 -4.49 -3.84 -11.98
N PHE A 161 -4.52 -3.58 -10.67
CA PHE A 161 -3.77 -2.48 -10.05
C PHE A 161 -2.25 -2.68 -10.09
N ARG A 162 -1.77 -3.90 -9.83
CA ARG A 162 -0.35 -4.24 -9.98
C ARG A 162 0.08 -4.16 -11.45
N LEU A 163 -0.76 -4.58 -12.39
CA LEU A 163 -0.47 -4.40 -13.81
C LEU A 163 -0.35 -2.91 -14.17
N LEU A 164 -1.22 -2.04 -13.64
CA LEU A 164 -1.15 -0.60 -13.87
C LEU A 164 0.15 0.04 -13.39
N SER A 165 0.73 -0.44 -12.28
CA SER A 165 2.02 0.10 -11.78
C SER A 165 3.19 -0.23 -12.71
N THR A 166 3.12 -1.35 -13.42
CA THR A 166 4.15 -1.74 -14.41
C THR A 166 4.09 -0.98 -15.72
N LYS A 167 2.97 -0.31 -16.03
CA LYS A 167 2.79 0.39 -17.31
C LYS A 167 3.18 1.86 -17.20
N SER A 168 3.88 2.37 -18.20
CA SER A 168 4.20 3.79 -18.34
C SER A 168 3.24 4.51 -19.30
N GLU A 169 2.81 3.82 -20.36
CA GLU A 169 1.98 4.40 -21.42
C GLU A 169 0.54 4.69 -20.98
N ARG A 170 0.09 5.91 -21.29
CA ARG A 170 -1.25 6.39 -20.94
C ARG A 170 -2.37 5.51 -21.51
N ASN A 171 -2.30 5.15 -22.79
CA ASN A 171 -3.37 4.40 -23.46
C ASN A 171 -3.49 2.97 -22.92
N GLN A 172 -2.37 2.34 -22.56
CA GLN A 172 -2.38 1.02 -21.92
C GLN A 172 -3.09 1.08 -20.57
N LYS A 173 -2.83 2.13 -19.76
CA LYS A 173 -3.53 2.32 -18.48
C LYS A 173 -5.03 2.52 -18.66
N ILE A 174 -5.43 3.33 -19.64
CA ILE A 174 -6.86 3.53 -19.97
C ILE A 174 -7.50 2.19 -20.33
N GLY A 175 -6.85 1.38 -21.18
CA GLY A 175 -7.35 0.06 -21.56
C GLY A 175 -7.55 -0.88 -20.37
N ILE A 176 -6.59 -0.94 -19.44
CA ILE A 176 -6.70 -1.78 -18.23
C ILE A 176 -7.86 -1.31 -17.34
N ILE A 177 -7.99 0.01 -17.12
CA ILE A 177 -9.08 0.59 -16.32
C ILE A 177 -10.44 0.31 -16.98
N MET A 178 -10.53 0.42 -18.31
CA MET A 178 -11.73 0.11 -19.08
C MET A 178 -12.15 -1.34 -18.95
N ASN A 179 -11.20 -2.26 -19.03
CA ASN A 179 -11.47 -3.68 -18.91
C ASN A 179 -12.06 -4.01 -17.53
N MET A 180 -11.48 -3.49 -16.44
CA MET A 180 -12.06 -3.63 -15.10
C MET A 180 -13.42 -2.94 -15.01
N MET A 181 -13.50 -1.68 -15.46
CA MET A 181 -14.73 -0.90 -15.38
C MET A 181 -15.88 -1.60 -16.09
N SER A 182 -15.67 -2.27 -17.23
CA SER A 182 -16.71 -2.97 -17.99
C SER A 182 -17.51 -3.96 -17.14
N SER A 183 -16.84 -4.61 -16.18
CA SER A 183 -17.39 -5.65 -15.30
C SER A 183 -17.98 -5.12 -13.99
N CYS A 184 -17.62 -3.91 -13.57
CA CYS A 184 -18.14 -3.28 -12.35
C CYS A 184 -19.58 -2.78 -12.49
N THR A 185 -20.37 -2.82 -11.43
CA THR A 185 -21.72 -2.26 -11.38
C THR A 185 -21.96 -1.47 -10.10
N GLY A 186 -22.75 -0.40 -10.19
CA GLY A 186 -23.14 0.41 -9.03
C GLY A 186 -21.93 0.84 -8.17
N VAL A 187 -21.95 0.46 -6.89
CA VAL A 187 -20.93 0.81 -5.90
C VAL A 187 -19.52 0.35 -6.25
N GLU A 188 -19.36 -0.71 -7.05
CA GLU A 188 -18.04 -1.18 -7.51
C GLU A 188 -17.34 -0.10 -8.34
N VAL A 189 -18.07 0.61 -9.20
CA VAL A 189 -17.51 1.68 -10.05
C VAL A 189 -16.99 2.82 -9.18
N LYS A 190 -17.78 3.21 -8.17
CA LYS A 190 -17.42 4.26 -7.22
C LYS A 190 -16.15 3.88 -6.46
N PHE A 191 -16.12 2.66 -5.93
CA PHE A 191 -15.00 2.15 -5.15
C PHE A 191 -13.72 1.99 -5.99
N LEU A 192 -13.83 1.44 -7.20
CA LEU A 192 -12.73 1.30 -8.16
C LEU A 192 -12.06 2.66 -8.44
N PHE A 193 -12.85 3.69 -8.75
CA PHE A 193 -12.32 5.03 -9.05
C PHE A 193 -11.62 5.65 -7.85
N ARG A 194 -12.23 5.54 -6.68
CA ARG A 194 -11.64 6.04 -5.43
C ARG A 194 -10.31 5.36 -5.11
N ARG A 195 -10.20 4.04 -5.34
CA ARG A 195 -8.93 3.31 -5.21
C ARG A 195 -7.90 3.75 -6.23
N LEU A 196 -8.28 3.92 -7.50
CA LEU A 196 -7.38 4.43 -8.54
C LEU A 196 -6.87 5.85 -8.25
N GLN A 197 -7.65 6.67 -7.54
CA GLN A 197 -7.23 8.01 -7.07
C GLN A 197 -6.34 7.99 -5.83
N GLY A 198 -6.20 6.85 -5.13
CA GLY A 198 -5.59 6.76 -3.80
C GLY A 198 -6.36 7.54 -2.74
N LYS A 199 -7.69 7.66 -2.90
CA LYS A 199 -8.58 8.40 -2.01
C LYS A 199 -9.86 7.62 -1.79
N LEU A 200 -9.83 6.70 -0.83
CA LEU A 200 -11.00 5.86 -0.53
C LEU A 200 -12.22 6.66 -0.04
N ARG A 201 -11.98 7.84 0.54
CA ARG A 201 -13.03 8.73 1.11
C ARG A 201 -13.97 7.97 2.07
N SER A 202 -13.45 6.96 2.75
CA SER A 202 -14.14 6.18 3.76
C SER A 202 -13.63 6.55 5.15
N HIS A 203 -14.44 6.33 6.19
CA HIS A 203 -14.02 6.44 7.58
C HIS A 203 -13.07 5.30 8.03
N LEU A 204 -12.67 4.43 7.09
CA LEU A 204 -11.67 3.38 7.25
C LEU A 204 -10.25 3.94 7.12
N GLY A 205 -9.70 4.46 8.22
CA GLY A 205 -8.26 4.67 8.33
C GLY A 205 -7.50 3.35 8.45
N PHE A 206 -6.22 3.33 8.10
CA PHE A 206 -5.41 2.10 8.14
C PHE A 206 -5.37 1.41 9.53
N LYS A 207 -5.28 2.19 10.62
CA LYS A 207 -5.40 1.62 11.99
C LYS A 207 -6.77 1.00 12.27
N THR A 208 -7.83 1.48 11.62
CA THR A 208 -9.17 0.88 11.71
C THR A 208 -9.20 -0.47 11.02
N LEU A 209 -8.57 -0.59 9.84
CA LEU A 209 -8.39 -1.85 9.13
C LEU A 209 -7.62 -2.88 9.98
N LEU A 210 -6.49 -2.49 10.58
CA LEU A 210 -5.72 -3.37 11.47
C LEU A 210 -6.54 -3.81 12.71
N SER A 211 -7.34 -2.92 13.28
CA SER A 211 -8.25 -3.27 14.39
C SER A 211 -9.29 -4.30 13.95
N ALA A 212 -9.90 -4.11 12.77
CA ALA A 212 -10.88 -5.03 12.23
C ALA A 212 -10.28 -6.41 11.94
N LEU A 213 -9.07 -6.46 11.40
CA LEU A 213 -8.31 -7.70 11.17
C LEU A 213 -8.00 -8.42 12.49
N ALA A 214 -7.55 -7.69 13.51
CA ALA A 214 -7.27 -8.26 14.83
C ALA A 214 -8.53 -8.90 15.44
N HIS A 215 -9.66 -8.17 15.42
CA HIS A 215 -10.91 -8.68 15.95
C HIS A 215 -11.40 -9.90 15.14
N ALA A 216 -11.31 -9.84 13.81
CA ALA A 216 -11.70 -10.94 12.95
C ALA A 216 -10.87 -12.20 13.23
N SER A 217 -9.55 -12.04 13.41
CA SER A 217 -8.60 -13.14 13.63
C SER A 217 -8.68 -13.77 15.01
N VAL A 218 -9.29 -13.08 16.00
CA VAL A 218 -9.57 -13.67 17.32
C VAL A 218 -10.89 -14.41 17.30
N ILE A 219 -11.92 -13.79 16.70
CA ILE A 219 -13.28 -14.36 16.69
C ILE A 219 -13.36 -15.56 15.75
N ASN A 220 -12.64 -15.52 14.63
CA ASN A 220 -12.49 -16.61 13.68
C ASN A 220 -11.00 -16.75 13.32
N PRO A 221 -10.23 -17.54 14.10
CA PRO A 221 -8.81 -17.74 13.86
C PRO A 221 -8.51 -18.29 12.46
N PRO A 222 -7.62 -17.63 11.67
CA PRO A 222 -7.29 -18.06 10.31
C PRO A 222 -6.54 -19.40 10.23
N ASP A 223 -5.96 -19.85 11.34
CA ASP A 223 -5.30 -21.15 11.49
C ASP A 223 -6.30 -22.28 11.81
N GLY A 224 -7.59 -21.97 11.96
CA GLY A 224 -8.63 -22.93 12.31
C GLY A 224 -8.69 -23.29 13.80
N SER A 225 -7.90 -22.62 14.64
CA SER A 225 -7.93 -22.83 16.09
C SER A 225 -9.26 -22.38 16.72
N VAL A 226 -9.57 -22.90 17.91
CA VAL A 226 -10.79 -22.53 18.64
C VAL A 226 -10.68 -21.06 19.07
N PRO A 227 -11.73 -20.23 18.87
CA PRO A 227 -11.72 -18.85 19.34
C PRO A 227 -11.43 -18.76 20.82
N ILE A 228 -10.34 -18.08 21.18
CA ILE A 228 -9.92 -17.88 22.56
C ILE A 228 -10.60 -16.60 23.06
N GLN A 229 -11.02 -16.55 24.33
CA GLN A 229 -11.38 -15.28 24.97
C GLN A 229 -10.14 -14.39 24.99
N PHE A 230 -10.06 -13.47 24.04
CA PHE A 230 -8.94 -12.57 23.86
C PHE A 230 -9.39 -11.14 24.10
N ASN A 231 -8.57 -10.36 24.79
CA ASN A 231 -8.82 -8.94 24.92
C ASN A 231 -8.63 -8.28 23.55
N LEU A 232 -9.71 -7.77 22.94
CA LEU A 232 -9.67 -7.15 21.61
C LEU A 232 -8.63 -6.01 21.51
N SER A 233 -8.37 -5.30 22.61
CA SER A 233 -7.34 -4.25 22.66
C SER A 233 -5.92 -4.83 22.56
N GLU A 234 -5.68 -5.97 23.21
CA GLU A 234 -4.40 -6.68 23.11
C GLU A 234 -4.20 -7.24 21.71
N ALA A 235 -5.24 -7.83 21.11
CA ALA A 235 -5.15 -8.39 19.74
C ALA A 235 -4.82 -7.29 18.73
N ARG A 236 -5.45 -6.13 18.90
CA ARG A 236 -5.16 -4.94 18.10
C ARG A 236 -3.70 -4.53 18.25
N ASN A 237 -3.16 -4.50 19.47
CA ASN A 237 -1.76 -4.13 19.70
C ASN A 237 -0.80 -5.12 19.02
N LEU A 238 -1.10 -6.41 19.02
CA LEU A 238 -0.28 -7.42 18.33
C LEU A 238 -0.22 -7.18 16.81
N VAL A 239 -1.37 -6.93 16.17
CA VAL A 239 -1.42 -6.65 14.73
C VAL A 239 -0.77 -5.31 14.39
N GLU A 240 -1.00 -4.26 15.19
CA GLU A 240 -0.33 -2.97 15.01
C GLU A 240 1.19 -3.11 15.15
N HIS A 241 1.66 -3.86 16.14
CA HIS A 241 3.09 -4.12 16.36
C HIS A 241 3.71 -4.91 15.19
N ALA A 242 3.06 -5.97 14.73
CA ALA A 242 3.51 -6.75 13.57
C ALA A 242 3.61 -5.89 12.31
N TRP A 243 2.64 -5.00 12.08
CA TRP A 243 2.69 -4.01 11.01
C TRP A 243 3.85 -3.04 11.17
N GLU A 244 4.07 -2.52 12.38
CA GLU A 244 5.16 -1.58 12.66
C GLU A 244 6.54 -2.22 12.43
N MET A 245 6.69 -3.52 12.69
CA MET A 245 7.95 -4.25 12.51
C MET A 245 8.21 -4.69 11.07
N ARG A 246 7.18 -5.07 10.31
CA ARG A 246 7.35 -5.69 8.98
C ARG A 246 6.85 -4.86 7.81
N GLY A 247 5.88 -3.97 8.03
CA GLY A 247 5.30 -3.13 6.98
C GLY A 247 4.75 -3.88 5.77
N ASN A 248 4.39 -5.16 5.92
CA ASN A 248 4.02 -6.06 4.84
C ASN A 248 2.80 -6.90 5.24
N LEU A 249 1.69 -6.74 4.50
CA LEU A 249 0.44 -7.45 4.79
C LEU A 249 0.51 -8.93 4.43
N ASP A 250 1.26 -9.32 3.40
CA ASP A 250 1.46 -10.72 3.00
C ASP A 250 2.09 -11.52 4.15
N MET A 251 3.13 -10.96 4.79
CA MET A 251 3.80 -11.61 5.93
C MET A 251 2.89 -11.74 7.15
N ILE A 252 2.09 -10.70 7.44
CA ILE A 252 1.14 -10.71 8.56
C ILE A 252 0.07 -11.77 8.34
N VAL A 253 -0.53 -11.82 7.15
CA VAL A 253 -1.55 -12.83 6.80
C VAL A 253 -0.97 -14.24 6.86
N ALA A 254 0.24 -14.45 6.34
CA ALA A 254 0.92 -15.75 6.42
C ALA A 254 1.14 -16.19 7.88
N ALA A 255 1.61 -15.29 8.74
CA ALA A 255 1.81 -15.57 10.16
C ALA A 255 0.50 -15.90 10.88
N LEU A 256 -0.59 -15.15 10.59
CA LEU A 256 -1.92 -15.42 11.12
C LEU A 256 -2.47 -16.78 10.68
N ARG A 257 -2.27 -17.17 9.42
CA ARG A 257 -2.69 -18.49 8.91
C ARG A 257 -1.92 -19.65 9.52
N LYS A 258 -0.65 -19.43 9.89
CA LYS A 258 0.22 -20.48 10.42
C LYS A 258 -0.04 -20.81 11.89
N GLY A 259 -0.39 -19.82 12.71
CA GLY A 259 -0.55 -20.03 14.16
C GLY A 259 -1.38 -18.97 14.88
N GLY A 260 -2.28 -18.30 14.15
CA GLY A 260 -3.21 -17.33 14.71
C GLY A 260 -2.53 -16.06 15.21
N ILE A 261 -3.24 -15.35 16.10
CA ILE A 261 -2.86 -13.99 16.53
C ILE A 261 -1.54 -13.94 17.34
N ARG A 262 -1.26 -14.97 18.15
CA ARG A 262 -0.05 -15.03 19.00
C ARG A 262 1.22 -15.27 18.18
N ASN A 263 1.09 -15.97 17.05
CA ASN A 263 2.22 -16.24 16.16
C ASN A 263 2.76 -14.98 15.46
N LEU A 264 2.07 -13.85 15.56
CA LEU A 264 2.60 -12.57 15.11
C LEU A 264 3.85 -12.14 15.88
N GLU A 265 3.93 -12.42 17.18
CA GLU A 265 5.07 -12.03 18.03
C GLU A 265 6.34 -12.81 17.68
N THR A 266 6.21 -14.01 17.11
CA THR A 266 7.36 -14.85 16.73
C THR A 266 7.76 -14.60 15.29
N GLU A 267 6.79 -14.64 14.37
CA GLU A 267 7.05 -14.57 12.93
C GLU A 267 7.27 -13.14 12.43
N CYS A 268 6.60 -12.13 13.01
CA CYS A 268 6.64 -10.73 12.56
C CYS A 268 7.59 -9.85 13.39
N ASN A 269 8.72 -10.41 13.83
CA ASN A 269 9.78 -9.67 14.52
C ASN A 269 10.62 -8.77 13.61
N PHE A 270 11.46 -7.93 14.22
CA PHE A 270 12.44 -7.13 13.50
C PHE A 270 13.34 -7.99 12.60
N ALA A 271 13.55 -7.55 11.36
CA ALA A 271 14.46 -8.18 10.42
C ALA A 271 15.33 -7.11 9.73
N VAL A 272 16.64 -7.34 9.71
CA VAL A 272 17.58 -6.46 9.02
C VAL A 272 17.27 -6.45 7.51
N GLY A 273 17.30 -5.28 6.89
CA GLY A 273 16.92 -5.07 5.48
C GLY A 273 15.45 -4.72 5.25
N LEU A 274 14.56 -4.96 6.21
CA LEU A 274 13.16 -4.51 6.15
C LEU A 274 12.96 -3.24 6.99
N PRO A 275 12.38 -2.17 6.43
CA PRO A 275 12.22 -0.93 7.17
C PRO A 275 11.17 -1.06 8.27
N ILE A 276 11.45 -0.41 9.42
CA ILE A 276 10.53 -0.35 10.57
C ILE A 276 9.80 0.99 10.54
N GLN A 277 8.53 0.98 10.96
CA GLN A 277 7.79 2.21 11.18
C GLN A 277 8.51 3.12 12.17
N ALA A 278 8.80 4.33 11.71
CA ALA A 278 9.59 5.28 12.46
C ALA A 278 8.79 5.85 13.65
N MET A 279 9.36 5.85 14.86
CA MET A 279 8.71 6.43 16.04
C MET A 279 8.40 7.93 15.81
N LEU A 280 7.14 8.34 16.01
CA LEU A 280 6.69 9.72 15.78
C LEU A 280 6.67 10.53 17.08
N ALA A 281 6.93 11.84 16.98
CA ALA A 281 6.83 12.76 18.10
C ALA A 281 5.41 13.36 18.19
N LYS A 282 4.95 13.62 19.42
CA LYS A 282 3.72 14.39 19.66
C LYS A 282 4.10 15.86 19.87
N PRO A 283 3.47 16.81 19.15
CA PRO A 283 3.75 18.24 19.34
C PRO A 283 3.38 18.66 20.77
N CYS A 284 4.19 19.55 21.33
CA CYS A 284 4.00 20.18 22.63
C CYS A 284 4.25 21.67 22.48
N ASN A 285 3.40 22.50 23.08
CA ASN A 285 3.44 23.96 22.91
C ASN A 285 4.25 24.67 24.01
N SER A 286 4.68 23.94 25.05
CA SER A 286 5.41 24.50 26.18
C SER A 286 6.27 23.43 26.87
N ALA A 287 7.42 23.85 27.39
CA ALA A 287 8.27 23.02 28.23
C ALA A 287 7.52 22.49 29.48
N THR A 288 6.63 23.29 30.07
CA THR A 288 5.81 22.86 31.22
C THR A 288 4.92 21.68 30.87
N GLN A 289 4.36 21.66 29.65
CA GLN A 289 3.56 20.54 29.16
C GLN A 289 4.42 19.27 28.99
N VAL A 290 5.65 19.42 28.51
CA VAL A 290 6.61 18.31 28.42
C VAL A 290 6.90 17.77 29.81
N LEU A 291 7.27 18.62 30.77
CA LEU A 291 7.57 18.21 32.15
C LEU A 291 6.38 17.54 32.83
N ALA A 292 5.18 18.11 32.71
CA ALA A 292 3.96 17.52 33.25
C ALA A 292 3.69 16.12 32.67
N ARG A 293 4.00 15.92 31.40
CA ARG A 293 3.88 14.61 30.75
C ARG A 293 4.99 13.66 31.17
N MET A 294 6.24 14.10 31.26
CA MET A 294 7.35 13.23 31.68
C MET A 294 7.21 12.80 33.16
N ARG A 295 6.50 13.58 33.99
CA ARG A 295 6.11 13.16 35.35
C ARG A 295 5.31 11.87 35.36
N THR A 296 4.46 11.62 34.35
CA THR A 296 3.71 10.35 34.28
C THR A 296 4.58 9.16 33.87
N PHE A 297 5.81 9.39 33.39
CA PHE A 297 6.76 8.37 32.92
C PHE A 297 8.01 8.25 33.81
N GLY A 298 7.96 8.76 35.05
CA GLY A 298 9.05 8.60 36.02
C GLY A 298 10.16 9.67 35.94
N ASN A 299 9.87 10.86 35.40
CA ASN A 299 10.72 12.06 35.44
C ASN A 299 12.11 11.95 34.78
N ARG A 300 12.44 10.83 34.12
CA ARG A 300 13.70 10.66 33.39
C ARG A 300 13.44 10.79 31.90
N PHE A 301 14.05 11.79 31.28
CA PHE A 301 13.98 12.01 29.84
C PHE A 301 15.29 12.63 29.36
N THR A 302 15.55 12.53 28.06
CA THR A 302 16.67 13.21 27.39
C THR A 302 16.14 14.29 26.46
N CYS A 303 16.98 15.27 26.16
CA CYS A 303 16.70 16.34 25.21
C CYS A 303 17.73 16.26 24.09
N GLU A 304 17.26 16.12 22.86
CA GLU A 304 18.10 16.09 21.67
C GLU A 304 17.69 17.23 20.73
N TYR A 305 18.65 17.73 19.95
CA TYR A 305 18.35 18.70 18.91
C TYR A 305 17.44 18.08 17.84
N LYS A 306 16.33 18.73 17.55
CA LYS A 306 15.49 18.37 16.40
C LYS A 306 16.09 18.99 15.14
N TYR A 307 16.92 18.23 14.45
CA TYR A 307 17.49 18.62 13.17
C TYR A 307 16.39 18.88 12.13
N ASP A 308 16.60 19.91 11.31
CA ASP A 308 15.74 20.23 10.17
C ASP A 308 16.29 19.56 8.91
N GLY A 309 15.80 18.36 8.62
CA GLY A 309 16.30 17.54 7.54
C GLY A 309 15.41 16.35 7.25
N LEU A 310 15.96 15.37 6.53
CA LEU A 310 15.29 14.11 6.24
C LEU A 310 15.68 13.05 7.25
N ARG A 311 14.71 12.24 7.67
CA ARG A 311 14.96 11.06 8.48
C ARG A 311 15.43 9.93 7.58
N ALA A 312 16.56 9.32 7.91
CA ALA A 312 17.07 8.12 7.26
C ALA A 312 17.13 6.96 8.26
N GLN A 313 16.75 5.76 7.81
CA GLN A 313 16.88 4.52 8.58
C GLN A 313 17.85 3.61 7.84
N PHE A 314 18.95 3.25 8.48
CA PHE A 314 20.01 2.44 7.88
C PHE A 314 19.97 1.02 8.43
N HIS A 315 20.03 0.03 7.55
CA HIS A 315 20.06 -1.39 7.89
C HIS A 315 21.38 -1.97 7.39
N PHE A 316 22.18 -2.54 8.29
CA PHE A 316 23.49 -3.11 7.97
C PHE A 316 23.55 -4.58 8.41
N PRO A 317 23.65 -5.55 7.47
CA PRO A 317 23.86 -6.94 7.82
C PRO A 317 25.33 -7.18 8.23
N LEU A 318 25.54 -7.68 9.45
CA LEU A 318 26.87 -7.90 10.06
C LEU A 318 27.80 -8.85 9.26
N GLY A 319 27.27 -9.69 8.37
CA GLY A 319 28.06 -10.66 7.60
C GLY A 319 28.77 -10.13 6.34
N SER A 320 28.70 -8.83 6.06
CA SER A 320 29.27 -8.21 4.84
C SER A 320 30.59 -7.46 5.06
N ILE A 321 31.15 -7.53 6.28
CA ILE A 321 32.46 -6.97 6.61
C ILE A 321 33.49 -8.09 6.55
N SER A 322 34.05 -8.37 5.35
CA SER A 322 35.29 -9.11 5.27
C SER A 322 36.42 -8.21 5.80
N ASN A 323 37.03 -8.62 6.92
CA ASN A 323 38.25 -8.02 7.44
C ASN A 323 39.42 -8.38 6.52
N GLU A 324 39.59 -7.70 5.39
CA GLU A 324 40.88 -7.69 4.70
C GLU A 324 41.74 -6.58 5.29
N THR A 325 42.43 -6.91 6.39
CA THR A 325 43.62 -6.17 6.80
C THR A 325 44.74 -6.48 5.82
N SER A 326 44.77 -5.75 4.70
CA SER A 326 45.90 -5.79 3.77
C SER A 326 47.09 -5.07 4.40
N SER A 327 48.02 -5.86 4.93
CA SER A 327 49.37 -5.42 5.27
C SER A 327 50.08 -5.00 3.98
N SER A 328 50.11 -3.69 3.73
CA SER A 328 50.90 -3.12 2.64
C SER A 328 52.39 -3.25 2.97
N SER A 329 53.03 -4.29 2.44
CA SER A 329 54.49 -4.35 2.34
C SER A 329 54.93 -3.52 1.14
N SER A 330 55.66 -2.46 1.45
CA SER A 330 56.24 -1.54 0.50
C SER A 330 57.35 -2.24 -0.29
N GLN A 331 57.20 -2.34 -1.61
CA GLN A 331 58.35 -2.45 -2.50
C GLN A 331 58.31 -1.30 -3.50
N SER A 332 59.17 -0.34 -3.20
CA SER A 332 59.62 0.70 -4.11
C SER A 332 60.59 0.10 -5.13
N SER A 333 60.32 0.26 -6.41
CA SER A 333 61.38 0.28 -7.42
C SER A 333 61.12 1.40 -8.42
N SER A 334 62.17 2.20 -8.54
CA SER A 334 62.33 3.48 -9.19
C SER A 334 62.16 3.49 -10.71
N SER A 335 61.61 4.61 -11.16
CA SER A 335 61.83 5.35 -12.41
C SER A 335 62.92 4.84 -13.37
N GLN A 336 62.57 4.75 -14.65
CA GLN A 336 63.41 5.27 -15.74
C GLN A 336 62.55 5.65 -16.96
N SER A 337 62.86 6.83 -17.49
CA SER A 337 62.23 7.50 -18.61
C SER A 337 63.16 7.48 -19.83
N SER A 338 62.61 7.20 -21.02
CA SER A 338 63.17 7.56 -22.34
C SER A 338 62.18 7.08 -23.41
N SER A 339 61.36 7.93 -24.03
CA SER A 339 61.62 8.85 -25.17
C SER A 339 61.58 8.17 -26.56
N GLN A 340 60.81 8.80 -27.47
CA GLN A 340 60.81 8.67 -28.95
C GLN A 340 60.15 7.40 -29.52
N SER A 341 59.44 7.37 -30.66
CA SER A 341 59.04 8.36 -31.68
C SER A 341 58.07 7.72 -32.70
N SER A 342 57.17 8.54 -33.25
CA SER A 342 56.70 8.61 -34.66
C SER A 342 56.02 7.44 -35.42
N SER A 343 54.89 7.84 -36.06
CA SER A 343 54.38 7.45 -37.40
C SER A 343 53.76 6.04 -37.54
N SER A 344 52.70 5.75 -38.31
CA SER A 344 51.97 6.46 -39.38
C SER A 344 50.68 5.70 -39.73
N GLN A 345 49.64 6.47 -40.11
CA GLN A 345 48.68 6.29 -41.22
C GLN A 345 47.85 4.99 -41.46
N SER A 346 46.54 5.25 -41.64
CA SER A 346 45.59 4.69 -42.65
C SER A 346 45.26 3.18 -42.58
N SER A 347 44.05 2.67 -42.86
CA SER A 347 42.82 3.19 -43.46
C SER A 347 41.73 2.11 -43.35
N SER A 348 40.46 2.55 -43.41
CA SER A 348 39.28 1.85 -43.95
C SER A 348 38.93 0.44 -43.42
N SER A 349 37.75 0.30 -42.80
CA SER A 349 36.55 -0.21 -43.50
C SER A 349 35.38 -0.46 -42.53
N SER A 350 34.20 -0.36 -43.11
CA SER A 350 32.84 -0.46 -42.58
C SER A 350 32.49 -1.79 -41.90
N SER A 351 31.72 -1.72 -40.80
CA SER A 351 30.57 -2.60 -40.58
C SER A 351 29.70 -2.13 -39.41
N GLN A 352 28.39 -2.08 -39.68
CA GLN A 352 27.31 -1.86 -38.73
C GLN A 352 27.23 -2.99 -37.70
N SER A 353 27.05 -2.68 -36.42
CA SER A 353 26.17 -3.46 -35.51
C SER A 353 26.06 -2.81 -34.12
N SER A 354 24.82 -2.74 -33.63
CA SER A 354 24.40 -2.63 -32.23
C SER A 354 24.92 -1.45 -31.40
N SER A 355 24.13 -0.36 -31.36
CA SER A 355 24.18 0.61 -30.26
C SER A 355 23.54 -0.02 -29.00
N SER A 356 24.31 -0.85 -28.31
CA SER A 356 24.12 -1.08 -26.88
C SER A 356 24.39 0.25 -26.18
N GLN A 357 23.33 0.97 -25.81
CA GLN A 357 23.45 2.10 -24.89
C GLN A 357 23.87 1.52 -23.54
N SER A 358 25.19 1.50 -23.33
CA SER A 358 25.82 1.35 -22.04
C SER A 358 25.25 2.43 -21.12
N SER A 359 24.30 2.03 -20.29
CA SER A 359 23.91 2.82 -19.12
C SER A 359 25.19 3.07 -18.34
N SER A 360 25.62 4.34 -18.32
CA SER A 360 26.74 4.80 -17.52
C SER A 360 26.47 4.42 -16.07
N SER A 361 27.03 3.28 -15.65
CA SER A 361 27.06 2.87 -14.25
C SER A 361 27.80 3.96 -13.50
N LEU A 362 27.05 4.78 -12.77
CA LEU A 362 27.60 5.76 -11.85
C LEU A 362 28.39 4.97 -10.80
N LYS A 363 29.69 4.85 -11.02
CA LYS A 363 30.65 4.31 -10.06
C LYS A 363 30.70 5.27 -8.87
N THR A 364 29.96 4.99 -7.81
CA THR A 364 30.17 5.66 -6.52
C THR A 364 31.38 5.03 -5.83
N GLN A 365 32.44 5.82 -5.65
CA GLN A 365 33.70 5.43 -5.04
C GLN A 365 33.64 5.49 -3.49
N ARG A 366 34.33 4.51 -2.87
CA ARG A 366 34.93 4.42 -1.52
C ARG A 366 34.23 5.10 -0.33
N LEU A 367 33.90 4.30 0.68
CA LEU A 367 33.22 4.72 1.90
C LEU A 367 33.91 4.23 3.19
N CYS A 368 35.19 4.62 3.39
CA CYS A 368 35.70 4.86 4.74
C CYS A 368 37.02 5.65 4.70
N SER A 369 37.00 6.89 5.20
CA SER A 369 38.22 7.62 5.57
C SER A 369 37.97 8.27 6.93
N LYS A 370 38.73 7.83 7.95
CA LYS A 370 38.80 8.44 9.29
C LYS A 370 37.47 8.52 10.06
N GLY A 371 36.69 7.44 10.08
CA GLY A 371 35.52 7.33 10.97
C GLY A 371 34.35 8.26 10.62
N LYS A 372 34.34 8.85 9.42
CA LYS A 372 33.18 9.59 8.86
C LYS A 372 32.58 8.79 7.72
N PHE A 373 31.29 8.48 7.84
CA PHE A 373 30.48 7.93 6.75
C PHE A 373 30.08 9.08 5.82
N ILE A 374 30.60 9.10 4.60
CA ILE A 374 30.21 10.05 3.55
C ILE A 374 29.28 9.30 2.59
N ILE A 375 27.98 9.58 2.65
CA ILE A 375 27.01 8.95 1.74
C ILE A 375 26.75 9.93 0.60
N ASP A 376 27.26 9.59 -0.59
CA ASP A 376 26.90 10.28 -1.83
C ASP A 376 25.47 9.87 -2.21
N LEU A 377 24.50 10.68 -1.76
CA LEU A 377 23.11 10.56 -2.24
C LEU A 377 23.07 11.11 -3.68
N PRO A 378 22.44 10.40 -4.64
CA PRO A 378 22.24 10.95 -5.97
C PRO A 378 21.46 12.27 -5.88
N PRO A 379 21.70 13.24 -6.78
CA PRO A 379 21.04 14.54 -6.73
C PRO A 379 19.53 14.36 -6.76
N ILE A 380 18.88 14.61 -5.61
CA ILE A 380 17.43 14.52 -5.46
C ILE A 380 16.83 15.67 -6.25
N ALA A 381 16.29 15.38 -7.44
CA ALA A 381 15.51 16.34 -8.19
C ALA A 381 14.33 16.80 -7.33
N ARG A 382 14.23 18.11 -7.07
CA ARG A 382 13.12 18.74 -6.34
C ARG A 382 11.79 18.41 -7.04
N ARG A 383 11.12 17.33 -6.64
CA ARG A 383 9.70 17.08 -6.93
C ARG A 383 8.96 16.62 -5.67
N SER A 384 7.73 17.09 -5.60
CA SER A 384 6.87 17.15 -4.43
C SER A 384 6.36 15.77 -3.97
N LYS A 385 6.13 15.71 -2.66
CA LYS A 385 5.53 14.64 -1.85
C LYS A 385 6.47 13.47 -1.51
N GLN A 386 6.78 13.42 -0.22
CA GLN A 386 7.47 12.35 0.51
C GLN A 386 7.14 10.97 -0.08
N THR A 387 8.11 10.40 -0.78
CA THR A 387 8.20 8.97 -1.02
C THR A 387 9.42 8.55 -0.21
N MET A 388 9.27 7.66 0.77
CA MET A 388 10.45 6.96 1.32
C MET A 388 10.99 6.11 0.18
N GLN A 389 12.05 6.58 -0.48
CA GLN A 389 12.86 5.71 -1.32
C GLN A 389 13.85 5.01 -0.40
N THR A 390 13.56 3.76 -0.07
CA THR A 390 14.56 2.82 0.41
C THR A 390 15.52 2.55 -0.75
N CYS A 391 16.71 3.16 -0.73
CA CYS A 391 17.81 2.72 -1.58
C CYS A 391 18.43 1.49 -0.92
N THR A 392 18.03 0.30 -1.35
CA THR A 392 18.78 -0.92 -1.05
C THR A 392 19.98 -0.93 -1.99
N LEU A 393 21.16 -0.54 -1.48
CA LEU A 393 22.42 -0.65 -2.22
C LEU A 393 22.81 -2.13 -2.27
N THR A 394 22.52 -2.81 -3.39
CA THR A 394 22.78 -4.25 -3.59
C THR A 394 23.98 -4.58 -4.47
N SER A 395 24.91 -3.66 -4.72
CA SER A 395 26.17 -4.03 -5.39
C SER A 395 27.33 -3.14 -4.98
N PHE A 396 28.34 -3.77 -4.37
CA PHE A 396 29.71 -3.27 -4.28
C PHE A 396 30.53 -4.02 -5.33
N THR A 397 31.27 -3.31 -6.16
CA THR A 397 32.30 -3.90 -7.04
C THR A 397 33.64 -3.30 -6.67
N ASP A 398 34.63 -4.17 -6.46
CA ASP A 398 35.96 -3.81 -5.99
C ASP A 398 36.76 -3.03 -7.04
N ALA A 399 37.44 -1.96 -6.58
CA ALA A 399 38.57 -1.31 -7.26
C ALA A 399 39.46 -0.51 -6.29
#